data_AF-A0A2K6SB11-F1
#
_entry.id   AF-A0A2K6SB11-F1
#
_cell.length_a   1.000
_cell.length_b   1.000
_cell.length_c   1.000
_cell.angle_alpha   90.00
_cell.angle_beta   90.00
_cell.angle_gamma   90.00
#
_symmetry.space_group_name_H-M   'P 1'
#
loop_
_entity.id
_entity.type
_entity.pdbx_description
1 polymer ?
#
loop_
_entity_poly.entity_id
_entity_poly.type
_entity_poly.pdbx_seq_one_letter_code
_entity_poly.pdbx_strand_id
1 'polypeptide(L)' 'MAVRLGAFLKNAWDKEPVLVVFFFIGTLAVILPSMSPYFKYSVMINKATPYNYHVHPQDPQGPSPEWLKNL' A
#
# COMPACT_ATOMS: atom_id res chain seq x y z
N MET A 1 27.99 -12.99 12.84
CA MET A 1 26.74 -13.29 12.10
C MET A 1 26.51 -12.32 10.95
N ALA A 2 26.47 -11.00 11.20
CA ALA A 2 26.17 -9.97 10.19
C ALA A 2 27.11 -9.97 8.97
N VAL A 3 28.42 -10.16 9.18
CA VAL A 3 29.42 -10.24 8.09
C VAL A 3 29.15 -11.43 7.15
N ARG A 4 28.71 -12.58 7.70
CA ARG A 4 28.39 -13.77 6.90
C ARG A 4 27.13 -13.57 6.08
N LEU A 5 26.12 -12.90 6.63
CA LEU A 5 24.87 -12.61 5.93
C LEU A 5 25.08 -11.62 4.77
N GLY A 6 25.89 -10.58 4.99
CA GLY A 6 26.25 -9.62 3.94
C GLY A 6 27.04 -10.27 2.79
N ALA A 7 27.98 -11.16 3.10
CA ALA A 7 28.72 -11.91 2.09
C ALA A 7 27.79 -12.84 1.26
N PHE A 8 26.82 -13.49 1.91
CA PHE A 8 25.81 -14.30 1.23
C PHE A 8 24.95 -13.46 0.28
N LEU A 9 24.44 -12.31 0.75
CA LEU A 9 23.62 -11.41 -0.07
C LEU A 9 24.38 -10.89 -1.30
N LYS A 10 25.65 -10.51 -1.13
CA LYS A 10 26.50 -10.07 -2.25
C LYS A 10 26.68 -11.18 -3.29
N ASN A 11 27.00 -12.39 -2.84
CA ASN A 11 27.12 -13.55 -3.75
C ASN A 11 25.78 -13.90 -4.43
N ALA A 12 24.65 -13.79 -3.73
CA ALA A 12 23.33 -14.03 -4.30
C ALA A 12 22.96 -12.97 -5.35
N TRP A 13 23.34 -11.71 -5.11
CA TRP A 13 23.16 -10.62 -6.08
C TRP A 13 23.96 -10.84 -7.36
N ASP A 14 25.19 -11.34 -7.25
CA ASP A 14 26.06 -11.61 -8.40
C ASP A 14 25.59 -12.83 -9.21
N LYS A 15 24.98 -13.83 -8.57
CA LYS A 15 24.56 -15.09 -9.22
C LYS A 15 23.11 -15.09 -9.69
N GLU A 16 22.20 -14.60 -8.87
CA GLU A 16 20.75 -14.70 -9.08
C GLU A 16 20.05 -13.36 -8.77
N PRO A 17 20.43 -12.26 -9.45
CA PRO A 17 19.93 -10.92 -9.14
C PRO A 17 18.41 -10.82 -9.25
N VAL A 18 17.80 -11.55 -10.20
CA VAL A 18 16.35 -11.57 -10.41
C VAL A 18 15.62 -12.08 -9.16
N LEU A 19 16.12 -13.15 -8.53
CA LEU A 19 15.51 -13.70 -7.32
C LEU A 19 15.70 -12.77 -6.13
N VAL A 20 16.88 -12.17 -5.98
CA VAL A 20 17.12 -11.22 -4.88
C VAL A 20 16.18 -10.01 -4.98
N VAL A 21 16.03 -9.45 -6.19
CA VAL A 21 15.08 -8.35 -6.45
C VAL A 21 13.64 -8.78 -6.19
N PHE A 22 13.24 -9.98 -6.63
CA PHE A 22 11.89 -10.51 -6.39
C PHE A 22 11.55 -10.60 -4.90
N PHE A 23 12.43 -11.19 -4.09
CA PHE A 23 12.21 -11.28 -2.65
C PHE A 23 12.22 -9.92 -1.98
N PHE A 24 13.07 -8.99 -2.43
CA PHE A 24 13.12 -7.64 -1.89
C PHE A 24 11.82 -6.87 -2.16
N ILE A 25 11.37 -6.84 -3.42
CA ILE A 25 10.12 -6.18 -3.82
C ILE A 25 8.92 -6.84 -3.14
N GLY A 26 8.86 -8.17 -3.12
CA GLY A 26 7.78 -8.91 -2.47
C GLY A 26 7.70 -8.61 -0.97
N THR A 27 8.85 -8.57 -0.29
CA THR A 27 8.92 -8.22 1.14
C THR A 27 8.47 -6.79 1.39
N LEU A 28 8.92 -5.83 0.56
CA LEU A 28 8.47 -4.45 0.65
C LEU A 28 6.96 -4.34 0.42
N ALA A 29 6.41 -5.03 -0.57
CA ALA A 29 4.98 -5.00 -0.87
C ALA A 29 4.10 -5.51 0.29
N VAL A 30 4.61 -6.45 1.09
CA VAL A 30 3.90 -6.96 2.29
C VAL A 30 3.99 -5.99 3.47
N ILE A 31 5.15 -5.37 3.67
CA ILE A 31 5.40 -4.52 4.85
C ILE A 31 4.85 -3.09 4.66
N LEU A 32 4.99 -2.52 3.45
CA LEU A 32 4.63 -1.13 3.16
C LEU A 32 3.17 -0.77 3.47
N PRO A 33 2.16 -1.60 3.17
CA PRO A 33 0.77 -1.29 3.49
C PRO A 33 0.54 -1.04 4.99
N SER A 34 1.20 -1.82 5.86
CA SER A 34 1.04 -1.67 7.31
C SER A 34 1.77 -0.46 7.87
N MET A 35 2.83 0.01 7.21
CA MET A 35 3.60 1.18 7.65
C MET A 35 3.12 2.50 7.03
N SER A 36 2.33 2.44 5.95
CA SER A 36 1.89 3.63 5.24
C SER A 36 0.69 4.29 5.93
N PRO A 37 0.78 5.56 6.36
CA PRO A 37 -0.37 6.29 6.87
C PRO A 37 -1.44 6.51 5.80
N TYR A 38 -1.06 6.39 4.52
CA TYR A 38 -1.97 6.59 3.39
C TYR A 38 -2.84 5.38 3.07
N PHE A 39 -2.50 4.18 3.56
CA PHE A 39 -3.26 2.97 3.22
C PHE A 39 -4.75 3.09 3.61
N LYS A 40 -5.05 3.81 4.70
CA LYS A 40 -6.43 4.11 5.14
C LYS A 40 -7.27 4.78 4.06
N TYR A 41 -6.69 5.72 3.29
CA TYR A 41 -7.44 6.47 2.28
C TYR A 41 -7.90 5.57 1.13
N SER A 42 -7.16 4.51 0.80
CA SER A 42 -7.59 3.54 -0.22
C SER A 42 -8.96 2.90 0.14
N VAL A 43 -9.14 2.55 1.42
CA VAL A 43 -10.40 2.00 1.93
C VAL A 43 -11.50 3.06 1.97
N MET A 44 -11.17 4.29 2.35
CA MET A 44 -12.14 5.40 2.39
C MET A 44 -12.63 5.79 1.00
N ILE A 45 -11.74 5.81 -0.01
CA ILE A 45 -12.10 6.06 -1.42
C ILE A 45 -13.07 4.99 -1.91
N ASN A 46 -12.76 3.71 -1.70
CA ASN A 46 -13.61 2.60 -2.15
C ASN A 46 -15.01 2.62 -1.50
N LYS A 47 -15.13 3.14 -0.27
CA LYS A 47 -16.42 3.31 0.42
C LYS A 47 -17.19 4.54 -0.06
N ALA A 48 -16.48 5.60 -0.43
CA ALA A 48 -17.07 6.84 -0.91
C ALA A 48 -17.56 6.75 -2.36
N THR A 49 -17.00 5.85 -3.17
CA THR A 49 -17.46 5.59 -4.55
C THR A 49 -18.84 4.92 -4.57
N PRO A 50 -19.88 5.61 -5.08
CA PRO A 50 -21.23 5.06 -5.15
C PRO A 50 -21.34 4.14 -6.36
N TYR A 51 -21.40 2.82 -6.14
CA TYR A 51 -21.63 1.84 -7.21
C TYR A 51 -23.11 1.53 -7.45
N ASN A 52 -23.95 1.78 -6.46
CA ASN A 52 -25.40 1.57 -6.55
C ASN A 52 -26.11 2.91 -6.68
N TYR A 53 -27.32 2.92 -7.24
CA TYR A 53 -28.12 4.13 -7.27
C TYR A 53 -28.59 4.48 -5.85
N HIS A 54 -28.13 5.61 -5.33
CA HIS A 54 -28.56 6.10 -4.03
C HIS A 54 -29.84 6.91 -4.19
N VAL A 55 -30.86 6.58 -3.40
CA VAL A 55 -32.06 7.41 -3.28
C VAL A 55 -31.63 8.74 -2.65
N HIS A 56 -32.07 9.87 -3.23
CA HIS A 56 -31.58 11.21 -2.91
C HIS A 56 -31.39 11.45 -1.40
N PRO A 57 -30.17 11.79 -0.95
CA PRO A 57 -29.93 12.11 0.45
C PRO A 57 -30.70 13.38 0.82
N GLN A 58 -31.63 13.28 1.78
CA GLN A 58 -32.35 14.43 2.35
C GLN A 58 -31.51 15.18 3.40
N ASP A 59 -30.35 14.65 3.79
CA ASP A 59 -29.58 15.17 4.92
C ASP A 59 -28.26 15.84 4.48
N PRO A 60 -28.12 17.17 4.63
CA PRO A 60 -26.87 17.88 4.37
C PRO A 60 -25.74 17.53 5.36
N GLN A 61 -25.99 16.77 6.43
CA GLN A 61 -24.96 16.33 7.39
C GLN A 61 -24.22 15.02 7.01
N GLY A 62 -24.46 14.46 5.82
CA GLY A 62 -23.74 13.28 5.35
C GLY A 62 -22.21 13.47 5.27
N PRO A 63 -21.41 12.38 5.31
CA PRO A 63 -19.95 12.46 5.27
C PRO A 63 -19.46 13.17 3.98
N SER A 64 -18.90 14.38 4.14
CA SER A 64 -18.39 15.21 3.04
C SER A 64 -17.08 14.64 2.46
N PRO A 65 -16.93 14.60 1.11
CA PRO A 65 -15.71 14.18 0.44
C PRO A 65 -14.62 15.27 0.41
N GLU A 66 -14.66 16.29 1.27
CA GLU A 66 -13.63 17.37 1.31
C GLU A 66 -12.22 16.86 1.54
N TRP A 67 -12.04 15.85 2.41
CA TRP A 67 -10.73 15.22 2.63
C TRP A 67 -10.15 14.62 1.35
N LEU A 68 -10.99 14.15 0.41
CA LEU A 68 -10.55 13.58 -0.87
C LEU A 68 -10.09 14.66 -1.84
N LYS A 69 -10.63 15.88 -1.74
CA LYS A 69 -10.21 17.03 -2.56
C LYS A 69 -8.84 17.57 -2.15
N ASN A 70 -8.46 17.34 -0.89
CA ASN A 70 -7.21 17.81 -0.28
C ASN A 70 -6.17 16.69 -0.12
N LEU A 71 -6.47 15.47 -0.60
CA LEU A 71 -5.56 14.33 -0.62
C LEU A 71 -4.54 14.49 -1.77
#